data_AF-A0A1B6K4J6-F1
#
_entry.id   AF-A0A1B6K4J6-F1
#
_cell.length_a   1.000
_cell.length_b   1.000
_cell.length_c   1.000
_cell.angle_alpha   90.00
_cell.angle_beta   90.00
_cell.angle_gamma   90.00
#
_symmetry.space_group_name_H-M   'P 1'
#
loop_
_entity.id
_entity.type
_entity.pdbx_description
1 polymer ?
#
loop_
_entity_poly.entity_id
_entity_poly.type
_entity_poly.pdbx_seq_one_letter_code
_entity_poly.pdbx_strand_id
1 'polypeptide(L)'
;QGIFVVYSLFAPLYPKIAQKEMLETLFNMRKYARLNRHTILLSIPVFILGINPSPFFDNIVEIASLLAMPNEKIHSHGLLTVRKSSLLGSLEVRNWDGVKYSINISSKAFSIKKIDIPPEENAPSADAACGRQF
;
A
#
# COMPACT_ATOMS: atom_id res chain seq x y z
N GLN A 1 12.15 6.60 24.47
CA GLN A 1 11.55 5.80 23.37
C GLN A 1 10.06 6.09 23.35
N GLY A 2 9.49 6.35 22.17
CA GLY A 2 8.12 6.87 22.03
C GLY A 2 7.56 6.55 20.65
N ILE A 3 6.23 6.58 20.54
CA ILE A 3 5.48 6.29 19.32
C ILE A 3 4.91 7.60 18.79
N PHE A 4 5.27 7.95 17.56
CA PHE A 4 4.73 9.12 16.86
C PHE A 4 3.80 8.67 15.76
N VAL A 5 2.65 9.34 15.64
CA VAL A 5 1.65 9.02 14.62
C VAL A 5 1.42 10.26 13.77
N VAL A 6 1.60 10.12 12.46
CA VAL A 6 1.40 11.20 11.49
C VAL A 6 0.36 10.74 10.47
N TYR A 7 -0.78 11.40 10.47
CA TYR A 7 -1.86 11.09 9.54
C TYR A 7 -1.76 11.97 8.29
N SER A 8 -1.95 11.35 7.12
CA SER A 8 -2.09 12.03 5.83
C SER A 8 -0.95 13.00 5.53
N LEU A 9 0.30 12.56 5.69
CA LEU A 9 1.46 13.40 5.46
C LEU A 9 1.41 13.98 4.02
N PHE A 10 1.73 15.27 3.91
CA PHE A 10 1.67 16.10 2.71
C PHE A 10 0.26 16.48 2.21
N ALA A 11 -0.83 15.92 2.76
CA ALA A 11 -2.17 16.42 2.47
C ALA A 11 -2.53 17.59 3.41
N PRO A 12 -3.15 18.68 2.94
CA PRO A 12 -3.51 19.01 1.55
C PRO A 12 -2.42 19.81 0.82
N LEU A 13 -1.21 19.88 1.35
CA LEU A 13 -0.14 20.73 0.82
C LEU A 13 0.36 20.26 -0.55
N TYR A 14 0.18 19.00 -0.92
CA TYR A 14 0.36 18.52 -2.29
C TYR A 14 -0.63 19.21 -3.25
N PRO A 15 -0.20 19.73 -4.42
CA PRO A 15 1.11 19.59 -5.06
C PRO A 15 2.10 20.74 -4.82
N LYS A 16 1.87 21.63 -3.82
CA LYS A 16 2.69 22.82 -3.57
C LYS A 16 4.10 22.51 -3.05
N ILE A 17 4.34 21.29 -2.58
CA ILE A 17 5.64 20.83 -2.08
C ILE A 17 6.39 20.14 -3.21
N ALA A 18 7.63 20.55 -3.45
CA ALA A 18 8.46 19.92 -4.46
C ALA A 18 8.75 18.45 -4.10
N GLN A 19 8.79 17.57 -5.09
CA GLN A 19 9.06 16.14 -4.84
C GLN A 19 10.36 15.93 -4.06
N LYS A 20 11.42 16.68 -4.37
CA LYS A 20 12.68 16.65 -3.64
C LYS A 20 12.51 16.92 -2.14
N GLU A 21 11.73 17.94 -1.78
CA GLU A 21 11.46 18.30 -0.38
C GLU A 21 10.66 17.21 0.34
N MET A 22 9.71 16.56 -0.34
CA MET A 22 8.99 15.42 0.21
C MET A 22 9.94 14.26 0.54
N LEU A 23 10.86 13.92 -0.38
CA LEU A 23 11.82 12.83 -0.18
C LEU A 23 12.83 13.15 0.93
N GLU A 24 13.30 14.39 0.98
CA GLU A 24 14.19 14.86 2.03
C GLU A 24 13.51 14.82 3.41
N THR A 25 12.23 15.20 3.48
CA THR A 25 11.41 15.10 4.69
C THR A 25 11.32 13.64 5.15
N LEU A 26 10.99 12.71 4.25
CA LEU A 26 10.89 11.28 4.58
C LEU A 26 12.23 10.69 5.04
N PHE A 27 13.32 11.05 4.37
CA PHE A 27 14.67 10.64 4.74
C PHE A 27 15.02 11.13 6.15
N ASN A 28 14.78 12.41 6.44
CA ASN A 28 15.05 13.00 7.74
C ASN A 28 14.20 12.37 8.85
N MET A 29 12.90 12.15 8.60
CA MET A 29 12.03 11.43 9.55
C MET A 29 12.58 10.05 9.88
N ARG A 30 12.98 9.26 8.87
CA ARG A 30 13.58 7.94 9.09
C ARG A 30 14.89 8.03 9.88
N LYS A 31 15.76 8.97 9.53
CA LYS A 31 17.04 9.21 10.22
C LYS A 31 16.83 9.52 11.69
N TYR A 32 15.97 10.48 12.01
CA TYR A 32 15.70 10.88 13.40
C TYR A 32 14.97 9.81 14.20
N ALA A 33 14.06 9.05 13.58
CA ALA A 33 13.42 7.90 14.22
C ALA A 33 14.46 6.88 14.68
N ARG A 34 15.43 6.54 13.82
CA ARG A 34 16.49 5.57 14.14
C ARG A 34 17.46 6.08 15.20
N LEU A 35 17.95 7.30 15.06
CA LEU A 35 18.91 7.89 16.01
C LEU A 35 18.34 7.92 17.43
N ASN A 36 17.04 8.20 17.56
CA ASN A 36 16.38 8.35 18.86
C ASN A 36 15.58 7.11 19.31
N ARG A 37 15.67 6.01 18.55
CA ARG A 37 14.93 4.75 18.80
C ARG A 37 13.42 4.98 18.95
N HIS A 38 12.84 5.79 18.07
CA HIS A 38 11.41 6.04 18.01
C HIS A 38 10.73 5.19 16.93
N THR A 39 9.46 4.87 17.17
CA THR A 39 8.59 4.26 16.16
C THR A 39 7.72 5.35 15.56
N ILE A 40 7.71 5.46 14.24
CA ILE A 40 6.83 6.38 13.52
C ILE A 40 5.81 5.56 12.73
N LEU A 41 4.53 5.76 13.02
CA LEU A 41 3.43 5.32 12.18
C LEU A 41 3.02 6.49 11.30
N LEU A 42 2.99 6.28 10.00
CA LEU A 42 2.67 7.33 9.06
C LEU A 42 1.77 6.81 7.94
N SER A 43 0.74 7.60 7.60
CA SER A 43 -0.08 7.39 6.41
C SER A 43 0.20 8.46 5.36
N ILE A 44 0.39 8.02 4.12
CA ILE A 44 0.53 8.87 2.93
C ILE A 44 -0.41 8.34 1.84
N PRO A 45 -1.23 9.19 1.21
CA PRO A 45 -1.96 8.81 0.02
C PRO A 45 -1.00 8.38 -1.11
N VAL A 46 -1.22 7.17 -1.66
CA VAL A 46 -0.29 6.53 -2.62
C VAL A 46 0.03 7.43 -3.82
N PHE A 47 -0.95 8.19 -4.31
CA PHE A 47 -0.80 9.09 -5.46
C PHE A 47 0.18 10.24 -5.23
N ILE A 48 0.54 10.57 -3.98
CA ILE A 48 1.48 11.66 -3.66
C ILE A 48 2.93 11.26 -3.94
N LEU A 49 3.28 10.00 -3.70
CA LEU A 49 4.69 9.58 -3.68
C LEU A 49 5.29 9.51 -5.09
N GLY A 50 4.53 9.06 -6.10
CA GLY A 50 4.98 8.95 -7.50
C GLY A 50 6.23 8.10 -7.75
N ILE A 51 6.85 7.53 -6.70
CA ILE A 51 8.08 6.74 -6.72
C ILE A 51 8.01 5.60 -5.70
N ASN A 52 8.98 4.69 -5.71
CA ASN A 52 9.07 3.58 -4.76
C ASN A 52 9.36 4.08 -3.33
N PRO A 53 8.44 3.88 -2.35
CA PRO A 53 8.63 4.31 -0.97
C PRO A 53 9.53 3.38 -0.13
N SER A 54 9.90 2.21 -0.66
CA SER A 54 10.69 1.19 0.05
C SER A 54 11.97 1.70 0.73
N PRO A 55 12.73 2.68 0.19
CA PRO A 55 13.92 3.20 0.86
C PRO A 55 13.64 4.04 2.11
N PHE A 56 12.41 4.51 2.33
CA PHE A 56 12.10 5.44 3.43
C PHE A 56 11.43 4.78 4.62
N PHE A 57 10.87 3.58 4.43
CA PHE A 57 10.09 2.89 5.46
C PHE A 57 10.66 1.51 5.73
N ASP A 58 10.62 1.09 7.00
CA ASP A 58 11.01 -0.26 7.38
C ASP A 58 9.86 -1.26 7.13
N ASN A 59 8.61 -0.81 7.30
CA ASN A 59 7.39 -1.57 7.01
C ASN A 59 6.44 -0.73 6.15
N ILE A 60 5.76 -1.35 5.19
CA ILE A 60 4.80 -0.70 4.29
C ILE A 60 3.57 -1.56 4.17
N VAL A 61 2.43 -0.96 4.51
CA VAL A 61 1.09 -1.53 4.33
C VAL A 61 0.30 -0.56 3.46
N GLU A 62 -0.29 -1.08 2.39
CA GLU A 62 -1.13 -0.34 1.47
C GLU A 62 -2.59 -0.71 1.73
N ILE A 63 -3.47 0.29 1.75
CA ILE A 63 -4.92 0.11 1.92
C ILE A 63 -5.61 0.71 0.71
N ALA A 64 -6.28 -0.12 -0.09
CA ALA A 64 -7.13 0.30 -1.18
C ALA A 64 -8.59 0.22 -0.76
N SER A 65 -9.38 1.27 -1.05
CA SER A 65 -10.83 1.26 -0.84
C SER A 65 -11.52 0.60 -2.03
N LEU A 66 -12.41 -0.35 -1.76
CA LEU A 66 -13.24 -1.01 -2.79
C LEU A 66 -14.65 -0.42 -2.86
N LEU A 67 -14.94 0.61 -2.05
CA LEU A 67 -16.27 1.25 -1.98
C LEU A 67 -16.75 1.83 -3.32
N ALA A 68 -15.82 2.14 -4.24
CA ALA A 68 -16.12 2.70 -5.55
C ALA A 68 -16.13 1.66 -6.69
N MET A 69 -15.88 0.38 -6.39
CA MET A 69 -15.86 -0.70 -7.39
C MET A 69 -17.16 -1.51 -7.32
N PRO A 70 -18.12 -1.31 -8.25
CA PRO A 70 -19.45 -1.92 -8.18
C PRO A 70 -19.48 -3.40 -8.59
N ASN A 71 -18.41 -3.91 -9.20
CA ASN A 71 -18.30 -5.31 -9.61
C ASN A 71 -17.13 -5.94 -8.86
N GLU A 72 -17.42 -6.85 -7.94
CA GLU A 72 -16.75 -8.15 -7.82
C GLU A 72 -17.24 -8.90 -6.58
N LYS A 73 -17.09 -10.23 -6.61
CA LYS A 73 -17.60 -11.24 -5.67
C LYS A 73 -17.08 -11.12 -4.22
N ILE A 74 -16.53 -9.96 -3.83
CA ILE A 74 -15.86 -9.72 -2.57
C ILE A 74 -16.66 -8.68 -1.78
N HIS A 75 -17.43 -9.14 -0.78
CA HIS A 75 -18.11 -8.27 0.19
C HIS A 75 -17.12 -7.64 1.17
N SER A 76 -16.19 -6.83 0.67
CA SER A 76 -15.22 -6.10 1.49
C SER A 76 -15.16 -4.62 1.17
N HIS A 77 -14.90 -3.82 2.21
CA HIS A 77 -14.86 -2.36 2.10
C HIS A 77 -13.49 -1.88 1.61
N GLY A 78 -12.45 -2.69 1.80
CA GLY A 78 -11.12 -2.38 1.32
C GLY A 78 -10.19 -3.60 1.32
N LEU A 79 -9.06 -3.42 0.65
CA LEU A 79 -8.01 -4.41 0.50
C LEU A 79 -6.76 -3.89 1.20
N LEU A 80 -6.18 -4.69 2.09
CA LEU A 80 -4.91 -4.44 2.74
C LEU A 80 -3.83 -5.32 2.11
N THR A 81 -2.77 -4.69 1.65
CA THR A 81 -1.62 -5.34 1.03
C THR A 81 -0.36 -5.03 1.82
N VAL A 82 0.33 -6.06 2.30
CA VAL A 82 1.65 -5.88 2.94
C VAL A 82 2.71 -5.81 1.86
N ARG A 83 3.33 -4.64 1.65
CA ARG A 83 4.36 -4.43 0.62
C ARG A 83 5.78 -4.61 1.13
N LYS A 84 6.00 -4.34 2.41
CA LYS A 84 7.32 -4.49 3.05
C LYS A 84 7.15 -4.78 4.53
N SER A 85 7.94 -5.71 5.06
CA SER A 85 8.03 -5.97 6.50
C SER A 85 9.49 -6.20 6.92
N SER A 86 9.96 -5.46 7.93
CA SER A 86 11.32 -5.57 8.45
C SER A 86 11.51 -6.74 9.42
N LEU A 87 10.43 -7.22 10.04
CA LEU A 87 10.45 -8.34 11.00
C LEU A 87 10.84 -9.67 10.35
N LEU A 88 10.69 -9.78 9.03
CA LEU A 88 11.00 -10.99 8.27
C LEU A 88 12.42 -10.96 7.64
N GLY A 89 13.28 -10.01 8.02
CA GLY A 89 14.68 -9.95 7.59
C GLY A 89 14.84 -9.73 6.08
N SER A 90 15.02 -8.47 5.65
CA SER A 90 15.44 -8.08 4.28
C SER A 90 14.88 -8.92 3.11
N LEU A 91 13.64 -9.39 3.24
CA LEU A 91 12.92 -10.06 2.17
C LEU A 91 12.37 -8.94 1.28
N GLU A 92 13.25 -8.35 0.46
CA GLU A 92 12.83 -7.65 -0.76
C GLU A 92 12.36 -8.73 -1.75
N VAL A 93 11.22 -9.32 -1.44
CA VAL A 93 10.68 -10.41 -2.24
C VAL A 93 9.96 -9.78 -3.41
N ARG A 94 10.61 -9.82 -4.56
CA ARG A 94 10.04 -9.37 -5.84
C ARG A 94 8.80 -10.19 -6.27
N ASN A 95 8.48 -11.28 -5.55
CA ASN A 95 7.39 -12.22 -5.84
C ASN A 95 6.55 -12.59 -4.59
N TRP A 96 5.97 -11.63 -3.87
CA TRP A 96 4.67 -11.95 -3.25
C TRP A 96 3.64 -11.39 -4.21
N ASP A 97 2.94 -12.28 -4.90
CA ASP A 97 1.51 -12.11 -5.04
C ASP A 97 0.99 -11.84 -3.62
N GLY A 98 0.89 -10.55 -3.28
CA GLY A 98 0.94 -10.04 -1.91
C GLY A 98 -0.02 -10.77 -1.00
N VAL A 99 0.37 -11.02 0.26
CA VAL A 99 -0.64 -11.45 1.24
C VAL A 99 -1.66 -10.34 1.33
N LYS A 100 -2.81 -10.60 0.72
CA LYS A 100 -3.93 -9.69 0.64
C LYS A 100 -4.87 -10.03 1.78
N TYR A 101 -5.35 -8.99 2.44
CA TYR A 101 -6.35 -9.11 3.49
C TYR A 101 -7.56 -8.27 3.13
N SER A 102 -8.76 -8.79 3.33
CA SER A 102 -9.98 -8.00 3.25
C SER A 102 -10.19 -7.22 4.53
N ILE A 103 -10.59 -5.96 4.38
CA ILE A 103 -11.04 -5.09 5.45
C ILE A 103 -12.55 -4.99 5.38
N ASN A 104 -13.22 -5.40 6.46
CA ASN A 104 -14.65 -5.17 6.65
C ASN A 104 -14.86 -4.15 7.77
N ILE A 105 -15.52 -3.06 7.42
CA ILE A 105 -15.89 -1.99 8.35
C ILE A 105 -17.39 -2.14 8.58
N SER A 106 -17.78 -2.53 9.79
CA SER A 106 -19.17 -2.52 10.24
C SER A 106 -19.35 -1.44 11.30
N SER A 107 -20.58 -1.01 11.56
CA SER A 107 -20.88 0.03 12.56
C SER A 107 -20.42 -0.32 13.98
N LYS A 108 -20.13 -1.59 14.28
CA LYS A 108 -19.72 -2.08 15.61
C LYS A 108 -18.32 -2.71 15.67
N ALA A 109 -17.73 -3.05 14.53
CA ALA A 109 -16.45 -3.76 14.50
C ALA A 109 -15.68 -3.52 13.19
N PHE A 110 -14.36 -3.50 13.32
CA PHE A 110 -13.38 -3.56 12.24
C PHE A 110 -12.76 -4.96 12.23
N SER A 111 -12.79 -5.65 11.09
CA SER A 111 -12.17 -6.98 10.95
C SER A 111 -11.25 -7.05 9.74
N ILE A 112 -10.07 -7.64 9.92
CA ILE A 112 -9.11 -7.96 8.86
C ILE A 112 -9.11 -9.48 8.70
N LYS A 113 -9.36 -9.98 7.49
CA LYS A 113 -9.31 -11.42 7.18
C LYS A 113 -8.36 -11.67 6.02
N LYS A 114 -7.49 -12.68 6.15
CA LYS A 114 -6.64 -13.12 5.02
C LYS A 114 -7.56 -13.59 3.89
N ILE A 115 -7.24 -13.18 2.67
CA ILE A 115 -7.92 -13.64 1.46
C ILE A 115 -6.89 -14.20 0.49
N ASP A 116 -7.21 -15.33 -0.11
CA ASP A 116 -6.46 -15.85 -1.25
C ASP A 116 -7.16 -15.30 -2.50
N ILE A 117 -6.55 -14.30 -3.12
CA ILE A 117 -7.06 -13.76 -4.39
C ILE A 117 -6.50 -14.66 -5.49
N PRO A 118 -7.35 -15.27 -6.34
CA PRO A 118 -6.86 -16.02 -7.49
C PRO A 118 -5.97 -15.09 -8.34
N PRO A 119 -4.87 -15.60 -8.93
CA PRO A 119 -4.02 -14.79 -9.79
C PRO A 119 -4.89 -14.10 -10.84
N GLU A 120 -4.64 -12.81 -11.09
CA GLU A 120 -5.33 -12.08 -12.15
C GLU A 120 -5.21 -12.93 -13.42
N GLU A 121 -6.35 -13.39 -13.96
CA GLU A 121 -6.37 -14.00 -15.28
C GLU A 121 -5.71 -12.98 -16.20
N ASN A 122 -4.54 -13.34 -16.74
CA ASN A 122 -3.83 -12.53 -17.71
C ASN A 122 -4.88 -11.96 -18.66
N ALA A 123 -4.94 -10.62 -18.76
CA ALA A 123 -5.80 -9.94 -19.72
C ALA A 123 -5.75 -10.74 -21.03
N PRO A 124 -6.90 -11.08 -21.63
CA PRO A 124 -6.93 -11.99 -22.77
C PRO A 124 -5.88 -11.51 -23.76
N SER A 125 -4.85 -12.33 -23.99
CA SER A 125 -3.82 -12.04 -24.97
C SER A 125 -4.55 -11.62 -26.23
N ALA A 126 -4.17 -10.49 -26.83
CA ALA A 126 -4.74 -10.00 -28.08
C ALA A 126 -4.69 -11.05 -29.22
N ASP A 127 -4.00 -12.17 -29.00
CA ASP A 127 -3.91 -13.34 -29.86
C ASP A 127 -5.11 -14.30 -29.82
N ALA A 128 -6.11 -14.05 -28.96
CA ALA A 128 -7.38 -14.82 -28.96
C ALA A 128 -8.37 -14.35 -30.04
N ALA A 129 -7.96 -13.45 -30.95
CA ALA A 129 -8.70 -13.13 -32.17
C ALA A 129 -8.37 -14.13 -33.30
N CYS A 130 -8.59 -15.43 -33.05
CA CYS A 130 -8.59 -16.44 -34.11
C CYS A 130 -10.01 -16.97 -34.29
N GLY A 131 -10.74 -16.32 -35.18
CA GLY A 131 -11.99 -16.79 -35.77
C GLY A 131 -11.96 -16.54 -37.27
N ARG A 132 -11.07 -17.22 -38.00
CA ARG A 132 -11.25 -17.44 -39.43
C ARG A 132 -12.61 -18.11 -39.61
N GLN A 133 -13.44 -17.63 -40.54
CA GLN A 133 -14.31 -18.46 -41.39
C GLN A 133 -14.88 -17.63 -42.55
N PHE A 134 -14.44 -18.05 -43.76
CA PHE A 134 -15.00 -17.92 -45.11
C PHE A 134 -15.30 -16.53 -45.71
#